data_AF-T0RX26-F1
#
_entry.id   AF-T0RX26-F1
#
_cell.length_a   1.000
_cell.length_b   1.000
_cell.length_c   1.000
_cell.angle_alpha   90.00
_cell.angle_beta   90.00
_cell.angle_gamma   90.00
#
_symmetry.space_group_name_H-M   'P 1'
#
loop_
_entity.id
_entity.type
_entity.pdbx_description
1 polymer ?
#
loop_
_entity_poly.entity_id
_entity_poly.type
_entity_poly.pdbx_seq_one_letter_code
_entity_poly.pdbx_strand_id
1 'polypeptide(L)'
;MDIDNFKETFRNQCREEVKEIYLESEQEGEFHPNLFNEKLINVWRAASMNGIDEYDFSYLVHDVIQANVALVTFPFDQPIAA
;
A
#
# COMPACT_ATOMS: atom_id res chain seq x y z
N MET A 1 13.85 10.61 21.05
CA MET A 1 12.91 10.61 19.91
C MET A 1 12.81 9.17 19.48
N ASP A 2 11.77 8.51 19.99
CA ASP A 2 11.59 7.07 19.99
C ASP A 2 11.42 6.56 18.55
N ILE A 3 12.25 5.59 18.17
CA ILE A 3 12.24 4.96 16.84
C ILE A 3 10.85 4.37 16.51
N ASP A 4 10.11 3.93 17.54
CA ASP A 4 8.73 3.46 17.44
C ASP A 4 7.76 4.53 16.91
N ASN A 5 7.96 5.80 17.27
CA ASN A 5 7.11 6.91 16.84
C ASN A 5 7.32 7.27 15.36
N PHE A 6 8.55 7.05 14.85
CA PHE A 6 8.87 7.25 13.42
C PHE A 6 8.25 6.15 12.56
N LYS A 7 8.38 4.89 12.97
CA LYS A 7 7.78 3.76 12.23
C LYS A 7 6.26 3.85 12.16
N GLU A 8 5.60 4.26 13.26
CA GLU A 8 4.17 4.47 13.27
C GLU A 8 3.74 5.59 12.30
N THR A 9 4.53 6.66 12.20
CA THR A 9 4.28 7.75 11.25
C THR A 9 4.33 7.26 9.80
N PHE A 10 5.34 6.46 9.43
CA PHE A 10 5.44 5.92 8.08
C PHE A 10 4.34 4.91 7.77
N ARG A 11 3.94 4.08 8.75
CA ARG A 11 2.79 3.18 8.61
C ARG A 11 1.50 3.96 8.39
N ASN A 12 1.29 5.05 9.11
CA ASN A 12 0.11 5.90 8.91
C ASN A 12 0.12 6.58 7.54
N GLN A 13 1.27 7.09 7.08
CA GLN A 13 1.40 7.64 5.73
C GLN A 13 1.11 6.60 4.66
N CYS A 14 1.72 5.42 4.75
CA CYS A 14 1.49 4.32 3.82
C CYS A 14 0.00 3.91 3.81
N ARG A 15 -0.68 3.92 4.96
CA ARG A 15 -2.11 3.61 5.07
C ARG A 15 -2.97 4.63 4.33
N GLU A 16 -2.69 5.91 4.53
CA GLU A 16 -3.41 6.98 3.84
C GLU A 16 -3.16 6.90 2.32
N GLU A 17 -1.93 6.65 1.88
CA GLU A 17 -1.62 6.46 0.47
C GLU A 17 -2.37 5.27 -0.14
N VAL A 18 -2.39 4.10 0.54
CA VAL A 18 -3.17 2.94 0.07
C VAL A 18 -4.66 3.27 -0.04
N LYS A 19 -5.19 4.06 0.90
CA LYS A 19 -6.59 4.49 0.90
C LYS A 19 -6.88 5.48 -0.23
N GLU A 20 -5.98 6.42 -0.49
CA GLU A 20 -6.09 7.37 -1.60
C GLU A 20 -6.13 6.63 -2.94
N ILE A 21 -5.15 5.73 -3.18
CA ILE A 21 -5.13 4.98 -4.45
C ILE A 21 -6.32 4.02 -4.57
N TYR A 22 -6.87 3.53 -3.45
CA TYR A 22 -8.09 2.72 -3.45
C TYR A 22 -9.29 3.55 -3.92
N LEU A 23 -9.48 4.74 -3.36
CA LEU A 23 -10.56 5.66 -3.77
C LEU A 23 -10.40 6.11 -5.22
N GLU A 24 -9.18 6.38 -5.69
CA GLU A 24 -8.92 6.70 -7.10
C GLU A 24 -9.19 5.51 -8.04
N SER A 25 -9.06 4.29 -7.52
CA SER A 25 -9.32 3.06 -8.27
C SER A 25 -10.79 2.65 -8.23
N GLU A 26 -11.62 3.32 -7.42
CA GLU A 26 -13.06 3.19 -7.44
C GLU A 26 -13.63 4.23 -8.42
N GLN A 27 -14.00 3.79 -9.63
CA GLN A 27 -14.57 4.67 -10.65
C GLN A 27 -16.01 4.23 -10.91
N GLU A 28 -16.93 5.19 -10.88
CA GLU A 28 -18.37 4.94 -11.08
C GLU A 28 -18.98 3.90 -10.12
N GLY A 29 -18.37 3.70 -8.95
CA GLY A 29 -18.80 2.72 -7.94
C GLY A 29 -18.26 1.30 -8.15
N GLU A 30 -17.39 1.10 -9.14
CA GLU A 30 -16.70 -0.16 -9.39
C GLU A 30 -15.22 -0.06 -9.04
N PHE A 31 -14.70 -1.07 -8.34
CA PHE A 31 -13.27 -1.16 -8.04
C PHE A 31 -12.49 -1.72 -9.22
N HIS A 32 -11.49 -0.98 -9.69
CA HIS A 32 -10.61 -1.36 -10.79
C HIS A 32 -9.27 -1.89 -10.26
N PRO A 33 -9.12 -3.23 -10.08
CA PRO A 33 -7.93 -3.81 -9.46
C PRO A 33 -6.64 -3.57 -10.27
N ASN A 34 -6.72 -3.45 -11.59
CA ASN A 34 -5.54 -3.17 -12.41
C ASN A 34 -4.94 -1.79 -12.10
N LEU A 35 -5.79 -0.77 -11.97
CA LEU A 35 -5.36 0.58 -11.62
C LEU A 35 -4.79 0.63 -10.20
N PHE A 36 -5.46 -0.05 -9.27
CA PHE A 36 -4.99 -0.17 -7.90
C PHE A 36 -3.62 -0.85 -7.83
N ASN A 37 -3.46 -2.02 -8.47
CA ASN A 37 -2.23 -2.78 -8.47
C ASN A 37 -1.07 -2.02 -9.12
N GLU A 38 -1.33 -1.26 -10.20
CA GLU A 38 -0.33 -0.40 -10.82
C GLU A 38 0.16 0.69 -9.85
N LYS A 39 -0.77 1.38 -9.17
CA LYS A 39 -0.45 2.43 -8.19
C LYS A 39 0.22 1.86 -6.94
N LEU A 40 -0.18 0.66 -6.50
CA LEU A 40 0.36 0.00 -5.31
C LEU A 40 1.86 -0.26 -5.40
N ILE A 41 2.42 -0.43 -6.61
CA ILE A 41 3.86 -0.55 -6.84
C ILE A 41 4.62 0.66 -6.28
N ASN A 42 4.11 1.87 -6.51
CA ASN A 42 4.78 3.09 -6.06
C ASN A 42 4.71 3.23 -4.53
N VAL A 43 3.55 2.90 -3.94
CA VAL A 43 3.37 2.92 -2.49
C VAL A 43 4.30 1.90 -1.82
N TRP A 44 4.41 0.69 -2.38
CA TRP A 44 5.35 -0.33 -1.87
C TRP A 44 6.80 0.15 -1.93
N ARG A 45 7.24 0.75 -3.04
CA ARG A 45 8.61 1.27 -3.17
C ARG A 45 8.91 2.32 -2.09
N ALA A 46 8.01 3.27 -1.88
CA ALA A 46 8.15 4.29 -0.85
C ALA A 46 8.15 3.67 0.56
N ALA A 47 7.22 2.76 0.84
CA ALA A 47 7.11 2.07 2.12
C ALA A 47 8.37 1.27 2.46
N SER A 48 8.87 0.49 1.49
CA SER A 48 10.08 -0.32 1.63
C SER A 48 11.33 0.53 1.87
N MET A 49 11.49 1.64 1.15
CA MET A 49 12.58 2.60 1.38
C MET A 49 12.55 3.21 2.79
N ASN A 50 11.36 3.34 3.39
CA ASN A 50 11.18 3.83 4.76
C ASN A 50 11.21 2.71 5.83
N GLY A 51 11.54 1.47 5.44
CA GLY A 51 11.74 0.35 6.35
C GLY A 51 10.47 -0.39 6.76
N ILE A 52 9.38 -0.28 5.97
CA ILE A 52 8.20 -1.14 6.09
C ILE A 52 8.49 -2.44 5.34
N ASP A 53 8.32 -3.58 6.02
CA ASP A 53 8.49 -4.90 5.42
C ASP A 53 7.21 -5.42 4.72
N GLU A 54 7.35 -6.52 3.98
CA GLU A 54 6.26 -7.12 3.20
C GLU A 54 5.06 -7.55 4.06
N TYR A 55 5.33 -7.99 5.30
CA TYR A 55 4.29 -8.43 6.23
C TYR A 55 3.49 -7.24 6.75
N ASP A 56 4.18 -6.19 7.22
CA ASP A 56 3.54 -4.95 7.65
C ASP A 56 2.74 -4.30 6.51
N PHE A 57 3.31 -4.28 5.30
CA PHE A 57 2.67 -3.71 4.12
C PHE A 57 1.41 -4.49 3.73
N SER A 58 1.50 -5.83 3.62
CA SER A 58 0.34 -6.67 3.28
C SER A 58 -0.77 -6.54 4.33
N TYR A 59 -0.43 -6.52 5.62
CA TYR A 59 -1.40 -6.31 6.69
C TYR A 59 -2.12 -4.95 6.56
N LEU A 60 -1.37 -3.89 6.29
CA LEU A 60 -1.91 -2.55 6.11
C LEU A 60 -2.83 -2.47 4.88
N VAL A 61 -2.43 -3.07 3.77
CA VAL A 61 -3.26 -3.15 2.56
C VAL A 61 -4.54 -3.95 2.83
N HIS A 62 -4.44 -5.10 3.50
CA HIS A 62 -5.60 -5.90 3.90
C HIS A 62 -6.60 -5.11 4.74
N ASP A 63 -6.10 -4.27 5.66
CA ASP A 63 -6.96 -3.46 6.52
C ASP A 63 -7.70 -2.36 5.75
N VAL A 64 -7.10 -1.81 4.69
CA VAL A 64 -7.72 -0.74 3.88
C VAL A 64 -8.72 -1.30 2.87
N ILE A 65 -8.41 -2.41 2.21
CA ILE A 65 -9.21 -2.97 1.10
C ILE A 65 -9.85 -4.32 1.40
N GLN A 66 -10.27 -4.52 2.65
CA GLN A 66 -10.83 -5.76 3.19
C GLN A 66 -11.72 -6.55 2.21
N ALA A 67 -12.67 -5.90 1.53
CA ALA A 67 -13.61 -6.56 0.61
C ALA A 67 -12.99 -6.95 -0.75
N ASN A 68 -11.97 -6.22 -1.20
CA ASN A 68 -11.37 -6.33 -2.53
C ASN A 68 -9.94 -6.91 -2.50
N VAL A 69 -9.45 -7.29 -1.33
CA VAL A 69 -8.07 -7.77 -1.11
C VAL A 69 -7.71 -8.98 -1.97
N ALA A 70 -8.68 -9.84 -2.30
CA ALA A 70 -8.48 -11.00 -3.16
C ALA A 70 -8.07 -10.64 -4.60
N LEU A 71 -8.28 -9.39 -5.02
CA LEU A 71 -7.95 -8.87 -6.35
C LEU A 71 -6.59 -8.15 -6.38
N VAL A 72 -5.92 -8.05 -5.22
CA VAL A 72 -4.65 -7.35 -5.06
C VAL A 72 -3.49 -8.25 -5.49
N THR A 73 -2.62 -7.71 -6.33
CA THR A 73 -1.34 -8.34 -6.68
C THR A 73 -0.22 -7.59 -5.99
N PHE A 74 0.39 -8.20 -4.96
CA PHE A 74 1.45 -7.56 -4.21
C PHE A 74 2.74 -7.42 -5.02
N PRO A 75 3.37 -6.24 -5.05
CA PRO A 75 4.53 -5.96 -5.89
C PRO A 75 5.87 -6.32 -5.24
N PHE A 76 5.93 -7.37 -4.41
CA PHE A 76 7.13 -7.71 -3.61
C PHE A 76 8.31 -8.17 -4.47
N ASP A 77 8.04 -8.93 -5.54
CA ASP A 77 9.07 -9.40 -6.46
C ASP A 77 9.58 -8.33 -7.43
N GLN A 78 9.02 -7.11 -7.40
CA GLN A 78 9.45 -6.06 -8.31
C GLN A 78 10.75 -5.41 -7.83
N PRO A 79 11.77 -5.28 -8.70
CA PRO A 79 12.98 -4.57 -8.33
C PRO A 79 12.64 -3.13 -7.95
N ILE A 80 13.05 -2.73 -6.76
CA ILE A 80 13.04 -1.33 -6.32
C ILE A 80 14.20 -0.67 -7.08
N ALA A 81 13.92 -0.13 -8.26
CA ALA A 81 14.90 0.64 -9.00
C ALA A 81 15.28 1.89 -8.17
N ALA A 82 16.56 1.97 -7.81
CA ALA A 82 17.17 3.04 -7.01
C ALA A 82 17.33 4.34 -7.81
#